data_AF-A0A1I5QG07-F1
#
_entry.id   AF-A0A1I5QG07-F1
#
_cell.length_a   1.000
_cell.length_b   1.000
_cell.length_c   1.000
_cell.angle_alpha   90.00
_cell.angle_beta   90.00
_cell.angle_gamma   90.00
#
_symmetry.space_group_name_H-M   'P 1'
#
loop_
_entity.id
_entity.type
_entity.pdbx_description
1 polymer ?
#
loop_
_entity_poly.entity_id
_entity_poly.type
_entity_poly.pdbx_seq_one_letter_code
_entity_poly.pdbx_strand_id
1 'polypeptide(L)'
;MKAYRRKFFYLGINNETLEPMSMDRIRQAGFDLTVSKNDLPYMISFCREWRGFFKEAARGVHPLYRPYIEEAASFFDEQVEQMTLCTAPHHDSMSYILPFTDLVSSLMLAYNAFDRVLEEYEKMPAHFETALKYYRQFAVKSDSDKAQFILNNLPDLRLSVE
;
A
#
# COMPACT_ATOMS: atom_id res chain seq x y z
N MET A 1 4.07 -24.68 -30.43
CA MET A 1 4.49 -23.26 -30.44
C MET A 1 4.98 -22.89 -29.04
N LYS A 2 6.22 -22.45 -28.87
CA LYS A 2 6.63 -21.81 -27.61
C LYS A 2 5.87 -20.50 -27.53
N ALA A 3 4.92 -20.39 -26.60
CA ALA A 3 4.25 -19.12 -26.34
C ALA A 3 5.32 -18.09 -25.94
N TYR A 4 5.51 -17.06 -26.76
CA TYR A 4 6.33 -15.92 -26.37
C TYR A 4 5.63 -15.25 -25.17
N ARG A 5 6.22 -15.38 -23.98
CA ARG A 5 5.67 -14.74 -22.78
C ARG A 5 6.10 -13.29 -22.73
N ARG A 6 5.13 -12.42 -22.55
CA ARG A 6 5.34 -10.97 -22.45
C ARG A 6 6.03 -10.69 -21.11
N LYS A 7 7.23 -10.09 -21.15
CA LYS A 7 7.90 -9.56 -19.97
C LYS A 7 7.57 -8.08 -19.85
N PHE A 8 7.30 -7.65 -18.63
CA PHE A 8 7.00 -6.27 -18.31
C PHE A 8 8.21 -5.64 -17.64
N PHE A 9 8.52 -4.40 -18.03
CA PHE A 9 9.58 -3.62 -17.45
C PHE A 9 9.07 -2.21 -17.19
N TYR A 10 9.50 -1.62 -16.08
CA TYR A 10 9.19 -0.26 -15.70
C TYR A 10 10.48 0.56 -15.67
N LEU A 11 10.46 1.76 -16.28
CA LEU A 11 11.53 2.74 -16.15
C LEU A 11 10.98 3.89 -15.31
N GLY A 12 11.45 4.00 -14.07
CA GLY A 12 11.10 5.12 -13.21
C GLY A 12 11.56 6.43 -13.82
N ILE A 13 10.80 7.50 -13.60
CA ILE A 13 11.11 8.85 -14.11
C ILE A 13 12.53 9.29 -13.73
N ASN A 14 13.02 8.88 -12.56
CA ASN A 14 14.34 9.22 -12.03
C ASN A 14 15.36 8.07 -12.14
N ASN A 15 15.04 6.99 -12.85
CA ASN A 15 15.89 5.80 -12.94
C ASN A 15 16.56 5.72 -14.30
N GLU A 16 17.84 5.36 -14.31
CA GLU A 16 18.61 5.12 -15.54
C GLU A 16 18.39 3.71 -16.11
N THR A 17 17.80 2.81 -15.32
CA THR A 17 17.67 1.39 -15.66
C THR A 17 16.22 0.91 -15.55
N LEU A 18 15.83 0.08 -16.51
CA LEU A 18 14.57 -0.67 -16.47
C LEU A 18 14.59 -1.69 -15.32
N GLU A 19 13.56 -1.70 -14.49
CA GLU A 19 13.31 -2.79 -13.53
C GLU A 19 12.31 -3.80 -14.09
N PRO A 20 12.55 -5.11 -13.92
CA PRO A 20 11.58 -6.13 -14.31
C PRO A 20 10.37 -6.10 -13.38
N MET A 21 9.18 -6.12 -13.96
CA MET A 21 7.92 -6.17 -13.22
C MET A 21 7.35 -7.59 -13.25
N SER A 22 7.19 -8.17 -12.07
CA SER A 22 6.53 -9.45 -11.81
C SER A 22 5.68 -9.34 -10.55
N MET A 23 4.74 -10.26 -10.35
CA MET A 23 3.94 -10.29 -9.12
C MET A 23 4.81 -10.39 -7.86
N ASP A 24 5.87 -11.20 -7.88
CA ASP A 24 6.75 -11.34 -6.72
C ASP A 24 7.48 -10.04 -6.40
N ARG A 25 7.93 -9.31 -7.43
CA ARG A 25 8.62 -8.03 -7.25
C ARG A 25 7.70 -6.97 -6.66
N ILE A 26 6.45 -6.88 -7.12
CA ILE A 26 5.52 -5.85 -6.62
C ILE A 26 4.97 -6.16 -5.23
N ARG A 27 5.10 -7.42 -4.77
CA ARG A 27 4.75 -7.86 -3.42
C ARG A 27 5.86 -7.65 -2.40
N GLN A 28 7.08 -7.39 -2.85
CA GLN A 28 8.15 -6.96 -1.96
C GLN A 28 7.89 -5.52 -1.50
N ALA A 29 8.55 -5.13 -0.40
CA ALA A 29 8.51 -3.76 0.08
C ALA A 29 8.92 -2.80 -1.04
N GLY A 30 8.04 -1.87 -1.38
CA GLY A 30 8.29 -0.78 -2.31
C GLY A 30 8.95 0.38 -1.55
N PHE A 31 8.32 0.84 -0.47
CA PHE A 31 8.88 1.87 0.39
C PHE A 31 8.40 1.78 1.84
N ASP A 32 9.21 2.34 2.72
CA ASP A 32 8.93 2.39 4.15
C ASP A 32 8.37 3.75 4.57
N LEU A 33 7.33 3.75 5.38
CA LEU A 33 6.80 4.94 6.04
C LEU A 33 7.10 4.88 7.53
N THR A 34 7.74 5.92 8.07
CA THR A 34 8.14 5.98 9.47
C THR A 34 7.04 6.60 10.32
N VAL A 35 6.45 5.80 11.20
CA VAL A 35 5.37 6.18 12.11
C VAL A 35 5.93 6.45 13.49
N SER A 36 5.56 7.56 14.14
CA SER A 36 6.01 7.84 15.51
C SER A 36 5.23 6.96 16.48
N LYS A 37 5.85 6.53 17.58
CA LYS A 37 5.18 5.75 18.63
C LYS A 37 3.91 6.45 19.14
N ASN A 38 3.94 7.77 19.27
CA ASN A 38 2.79 8.57 19.71
C ASN A 38 1.61 8.55 18.70
N ASP A 39 1.92 8.32 17.43
CA ASP A 39 0.96 8.30 16.34
C ASP A 39 0.47 6.87 16.04
N LEU A 40 0.98 5.84 16.73
CA LEU A 40 0.55 4.44 16.54
C LEU A 40 -0.95 4.22 16.76
N PRO A 41 -1.61 4.78 17.78
CA PRO A 41 -3.05 4.59 17.94
C PRO A 41 -3.85 5.10 16.74
N TYR A 42 -3.43 6.24 16.18
CA TYR A 42 -4.02 6.79 14.95
C TYR A 42 -3.76 5.86 13.76
N MET A 43 -2.51 5.43 13.56
CA MET A 43 -2.16 4.57 12.42
C MET A 43 -2.83 3.20 12.50
N ILE A 44 -3.02 2.65 13.70
CA ILE A 44 -3.81 1.43 13.91
C ILE A 44 -5.27 1.64 13.49
N SER A 45 -5.89 2.76 13.84
CA SER A 45 -7.26 3.08 13.40
C SER A 45 -7.33 3.17 11.88
N PHE A 46 -6.40 3.92 11.28
CA PHE A 46 -6.26 4.06 9.84
C PHE A 46 -6.15 2.69 9.14
N CYS A 47 -5.26 1.80 9.60
CA CYS A 47 -5.13 0.48 9.00
C CYS A 47 -6.38 -0.39 9.18
N ARG A 48 -7.12 -0.25 10.29
CA ARG A 48 -8.41 -0.96 10.49
C ARG A 48 -9.47 -0.50 9.50
N GLU A 49 -9.59 0.81 9.28
CA GLU A 49 -10.50 1.38 8.28
C GLU A 49 -10.16 0.84 6.89
N TRP A 50 -8.88 0.84 6.50
CA TRP A 50 -8.45 0.32 5.19
C TRP A 50 -8.65 -1.18 5.04
N ARG A 51 -8.34 -1.96 6.07
CA ARG A 51 -8.66 -3.39 6.08
C ARG A 51 -10.15 -3.62 5.80
N GLY A 52 -11.03 -2.88 6.48
CA GLY A 52 -12.48 -2.95 6.27
C GLY A 52 -12.87 -2.57 4.85
N PHE A 53 -12.35 -1.44 4.36
CA PHE A 53 -12.61 -0.95 3.01
C PHE A 53 -12.20 -1.98 1.93
N PHE A 54 -10.97 -2.50 2.00
CA PHE A 54 -10.49 -3.46 1.00
C PHE A 54 -11.25 -4.79 1.06
N LYS A 55 -11.69 -5.24 2.25
CA LYS A 55 -12.59 -6.41 2.37
C LYS A 55 -13.92 -6.21 1.65
N GLU A 56 -14.51 -5.02 1.75
CA GLU A 56 -15.75 -4.70 1.05
C GLU A 56 -15.51 -4.52 -0.46
N ALA A 57 -14.45 -3.82 -0.86
CA ALA A 57 -14.07 -3.63 -2.25
C ALA A 57 -13.86 -4.96 -2.98
N ALA A 58 -13.25 -5.95 -2.33
CA ALA A 58 -13.01 -7.29 -2.87
C ALA A 58 -14.30 -8.01 -3.32
N ARG A 59 -15.44 -7.69 -2.69
CA ARG A 59 -16.75 -8.26 -3.05
C ARG A 59 -17.31 -7.67 -4.34
N GLY A 60 -16.99 -6.42 -4.63
CA GLY A 60 -17.50 -5.67 -5.78
C GLY A 60 -16.64 -5.71 -7.04
N VAL A 61 -15.39 -6.18 -6.94
CA VAL A 61 -14.48 -6.28 -8.09
C VAL A 61 -14.65 -7.59 -8.86
N HIS A 62 -14.23 -7.56 -10.13
CA HIS A 62 -14.19 -8.75 -10.98
C HIS A 62 -13.30 -9.84 -10.34
N PRO A 63 -13.69 -11.13 -10.40
CA PRO A 63 -12.98 -12.22 -9.71
C PRO A 63 -11.49 -12.32 -10.01
N LEU A 64 -11.08 -11.92 -11.21
CA LEU A 64 -9.67 -11.89 -11.62
C LEU A 64 -8.81 -10.93 -10.76
N TYR A 65 -9.39 -9.82 -10.31
CA TYR A 65 -8.69 -8.80 -9.52
C TYR A 65 -8.85 -8.99 -8.02
N ARG A 66 -9.89 -9.71 -7.59
CA ARG A 66 -10.22 -9.95 -6.18
C ARG A 66 -9.02 -10.37 -5.33
N PRO A 67 -8.15 -11.32 -5.74
CA PRO A 67 -7.03 -11.75 -4.91
C PRO A 67 -6.08 -10.60 -4.54
N TYR A 68 -5.87 -9.64 -5.43
CA TYR A 68 -5.00 -8.50 -5.17
C TYR A 68 -5.60 -7.53 -4.14
N ILE A 69 -6.92 -7.36 -4.18
CA ILE A 69 -7.66 -6.52 -3.23
C ILE A 69 -7.69 -7.18 -1.85
N GLU A 70 -7.91 -8.51 -1.80
CA GLU A 70 -7.84 -9.29 -0.56
C GLU A 70 -6.45 -9.27 0.04
N GLU A 71 -5.40 -9.32 -0.79
CA GLU A 71 -4.02 -9.21 -0.35
C GLU A 71 -3.73 -7.86 0.32
N ALA A 72 -4.26 -6.76 -0.22
CA ALA A 72 -4.18 -5.45 0.45
C ALA A 72 -4.91 -5.43 1.79
N ALA A 73 -6.08 -6.06 1.89
CA ALA A 73 -6.80 -6.18 3.15
C ALA A 73 -6.00 -6.97 4.20
N SER A 74 -5.38 -8.08 3.80
CA SER A 74 -4.53 -8.90 4.66
C SER A 74 -3.30 -8.13 5.13
N PHE A 75 -2.65 -7.39 4.23
CA PHE A 75 -1.54 -6.51 4.60
C PHE A 75 -1.92 -5.59 5.76
N PHE A 76 -3.02 -4.84 5.65
CA PHE A 76 -3.42 -3.93 6.73
C PHE A 76 -3.80 -4.65 8.03
N ASP A 77 -4.34 -5.88 7.96
CA ASP A 77 -4.62 -6.70 9.15
C ASP A 77 -3.33 -7.06 9.89
N GLU A 78 -2.31 -7.50 9.15
CA GLU A 78 -0.98 -7.81 9.69
C GLU A 78 -0.33 -6.57 10.32
N GLN A 79 -0.41 -5.41 9.64
CA GLN A 79 0.16 -4.18 10.17
C GLN A 79 -0.52 -3.73 11.47
N VAL A 80 -1.85 -3.93 11.59
CA VAL A 80 -2.58 -3.68 12.85
C VAL A 80 -2.05 -4.56 13.97
N GLU A 81 -1.85 -5.85 13.73
CA GLU A 81 -1.30 -6.78 14.72
C GLU A 81 0.10 -6.36 15.16
N GLN A 82 1.00 -6.13 14.20
CA GLN A 82 2.38 -5.75 14.47
C GLN A 82 2.49 -4.41 15.21
N MET A 83 1.76 -3.38 14.77
CA MET A 83 1.76 -2.09 15.46
C MET A 83 1.20 -2.20 16.88
N THR A 84 0.17 -3.03 17.10
CA THR A 84 -0.41 -3.26 18.43
C THR A 84 0.64 -3.82 19.39
N LEU A 85 1.46 -4.78 18.94
CA LEU A 85 2.56 -5.33 19.74
C LEU A 85 3.59 -4.24 20.12
N CYS A 86 3.86 -3.29 19.22
CA CYS A 86 4.78 -2.18 19.45
C CYS A 86 4.22 -1.09 20.39
N THR A 87 2.94 -1.11 20.73
CA THR A 87 2.36 -0.17 21.72
C THR A 87 2.71 -0.53 23.17
N ALA A 88 3.23 -1.73 23.42
CA ALA A 88 3.55 -2.19 24.76
C ALA A 88 4.62 -1.30 25.44
N PRO A 89 4.52 -1.05 26.76
CA PRO A 89 5.46 -0.19 27.49
C PRO A 89 6.92 -0.67 27.41
N HIS A 90 7.12 -1.97 27.24
CA HIS A 90 8.43 -2.65 27.20
C HIS A 90 9.13 -2.54 25.84
N HIS A 91 8.49 -1.92 24.85
CA HIS A 91 9.05 -1.75 23.52
C HIS A 91 9.79 -0.40 23.43
N ASP A 92 11.12 -0.45 23.37
CA ASP A 92 11.99 0.74 23.46
C ASP A 92 12.01 1.61 22.19
N SER A 93 11.56 1.09 21.05
CA SER A 93 11.56 1.88 19.81
C SER A 93 10.59 3.07 19.89
N MET A 94 11.07 4.25 19.48
CA MET A 94 10.27 5.49 19.38
C MET A 94 9.49 5.59 18.07
N SER A 95 9.65 4.64 17.15
CA SER A 95 8.98 4.62 15.86
C SER A 95 8.70 3.20 15.38
N TYR A 96 7.72 3.08 14.49
CA TYR A 96 7.40 1.87 13.74
C TYR A 96 7.64 2.11 12.26
N ILE A 97 8.11 1.09 11.55
CA ILE A 97 8.30 1.13 10.10
C ILE A 97 7.15 0.37 9.46
N LEU A 98 6.32 1.09 8.70
CA LEU A 98 5.21 0.53 7.92
C LEU A 98 5.72 0.25 6.49
N PRO A 99 5.92 -1.03 6.10
CA PRO A 99 6.58 -1.38 4.84
C PRO A 99 5.55 -1.56 3.72
N PHE A 100 5.22 -0.47 3.02
CA PHE A 100 4.29 -0.56 1.89
C PHE A 100 4.91 -1.33 0.74
N THR A 101 4.14 -2.27 0.17
CA THR A 101 4.49 -2.91 -1.10
C THR A 101 4.08 -2.03 -2.28
N ASP A 102 4.69 -2.24 -3.44
CA ASP A 102 4.28 -1.57 -4.68
C ASP A 102 2.80 -1.90 -4.98
N LEU A 103 2.34 -3.12 -4.69
CA LEU A 103 0.93 -3.51 -4.85
C LEU A 103 -0.01 -2.69 -3.96
N VAL A 104 0.26 -2.64 -2.65
CA VAL A 104 -0.62 -1.96 -1.68
C VAL A 104 -0.67 -0.47 -1.98
N SER A 105 0.49 0.16 -2.20
CA SER A 105 0.54 1.58 -2.54
C SER A 105 -0.19 1.90 -3.85
N SER A 106 -0.09 1.04 -4.88
CA SER A 106 -0.84 1.19 -6.12
C SER A 106 -2.35 1.16 -5.90
N LEU A 107 -2.82 0.22 -5.09
CA LEU A 107 -4.24 0.12 -4.76
C LEU A 107 -4.72 1.30 -3.91
N MET A 108 -3.91 1.75 -2.94
CA MET A 108 -4.24 2.94 -2.16
C MET A 108 -4.40 4.18 -3.04
N LEU A 109 -3.51 4.38 -4.02
CA LEU A 109 -3.63 5.44 -5.00
C LEU A 109 -4.89 5.29 -5.86
N ALA A 110 -5.17 4.09 -6.36
CA ALA A 110 -6.35 3.82 -7.19
C ALA A 110 -7.69 4.13 -6.47
N TYR A 111 -7.72 3.92 -5.16
CA TYR A 111 -8.91 4.17 -4.33
C TYR A 111 -8.92 5.54 -3.65
N ASN A 112 -7.95 6.43 -3.98
CA ASN A 112 -7.75 7.73 -3.34
C ASN A 112 -7.78 7.61 -1.80
N ALA A 113 -7.05 6.63 -1.29
CA ALA A 113 -7.22 6.18 0.08
C ALA A 113 -6.98 7.31 1.09
N PHE A 114 -5.82 7.96 1.00
CA PHE A 114 -5.50 9.07 1.90
C PHE A 114 -6.48 10.25 1.77
N ASP A 115 -6.99 10.55 0.58
CA ASP A 115 -7.92 11.67 0.38
C ASP A 115 -9.23 11.43 1.15
N ARG A 116 -9.74 10.20 1.16
CA ARG A 116 -10.94 9.83 1.94
C ARG A 116 -10.73 10.00 3.43
N VAL A 117 -9.55 9.65 3.92
CA VAL A 117 -9.17 9.85 5.33
C VAL A 117 -9.05 11.34 5.63
N LEU A 118 -8.44 12.12 4.74
CA LEU A 118 -8.36 13.57 4.92
C LEU A 118 -9.74 14.23 4.96
N GLU A 119 -10.68 13.80 4.12
CA GLU A 119 -12.08 14.25 4.13
C GLU A 119 -12.79 13.89 5.44
N GLU A 120 -12.60 12.67 5.95
CA GLU A 120 -13.20 12.21 7.20
C GLU A 120 -12.66 13.00 8.41
N TYR A 121 -11.36 13.27 8.44
CA TYR A 121 -10.69 13.93 9.54
C TYR A 121 -10.64 15.46 9.42
N GLU A 122 -11.12 16.07 8.33
CA GLU A 122 -11.14 17.53 8.13
C GLU A 122 -11.82 18.28 9.30
N LYS A 123 -12.78 17.64 9.96
CA LYS A 123 -13.53 18.19 11.10
C LYS A 123 -12.84 17.97 12.45
N MET A 124 -11.70 17.29 12.48
CA MET A 124 -10.95 16.91 13.70
C MET A 124 -9.49 17.38 13.59
N PRO A 125 -9.16 18.62 14.03
CA PRO A 125 -7.87 19.26 13.74
C PRO A 125 -6.63 18.44 14.12
N ALA A 126 -6.64 17.76 15.27
CA ALA A 126 -5.50 16.95 15.71
C ALA A 126 -5.27 15.70 14.84
N HIS A 127 -6.34 15.09 14.34
CA HIS A 127 -6.24 13.94 13.45
C HIS A 127 -5.91 14.36 12.01
N PHE A 128 -6.42 15.51 11.58
CA PHE A 128 -6.10 16.09 10.27
C PHE A 128 -4.61 16.36 10.10
N GLU A 129 -3.96 16.99 11.09
CA GLU A 129 -2.50 17.25 11.03
C GLU A 129 -1.69 15.94 10.94
N THR A 130 -2.07 14.92 11.71
CA THR A 130 -1.43 13.60 11.66
C THR A 130 -1.67 12.91 10.31
N ALA A 131 -2.89 12.97 9.77
CA ALA A 131 -3.23 12.46 8.45
C ALA A 131 -2.39 13.15 7.36
N LEU A 132 -2.32 14.48 7.40
CA LEU A 132 -1.58 15.30 6.45
C LEU A 132 -0.07 15.03 6.51
N LYS A 133 0.49 14.84 7.71
CA LYS A 133 1.89 14.44 7.91
C LYS A 133 2.21 13.13 7.19
N TYR A 134 1.36 12.12 7.33
CA TYR A 134 1.61 10.81 6.71
C TYR A 134 1.27 10.77 5.23
N TYR A 135 0.25 11.51 4.80
CA TYR A 135 -0.04 11.72 3.39
C TYR A 135 1.16 12.33 2.65
N ARG A 136 1.79 13.37 3.20
CA ARG A 136 3.00 13.97 2.60
C ARG A 136 4.13 12.96 2.47
N GLN A 137 4.37 12.14 3.48
CA GLN A 137 5.39 11.08 3.40
C GLN A 137 5.07 10.05 2.32
N PHE A 138 3.81 9.62 2.26
CA PHE A 138 3.34 8.68 1.26
C PHE A 138 3.50 9.27 -0.15
N ALA A 139 2.98 10.46 -0.39
CA ALA A 139 3.00 11.12 -1.70
C ALA A 139 4.41 11.37 -2.25
N VAL A 140 5.38 11.65 -1.38
CA VAL A 140 6.79 11.83 -1.78
C VAL A 140 7.45 10.50 -2.18
N LYS A 141 7.01 9.38 -1.61
CA LYS A 141 7.63 8.06 -1.81
C LYS A 141 6.90 7.20 -2.83
N SER A 142 5.59 7.40 -3.00
CA SER A 142 4.78 6.68 -3.95
C SER A 142 5.04 7.16 -5.37
N ASP A 143 5.23 6.23 -6.30
CA ASP A 143 5.36 6.52 -7.72
C ASP A 143 4.00 6.25 -8.41
N SER A 144 3.29 7.32 -8.79
CA SER A 144 1.97 7.24 -9.41
C SER A 144 1.99 6.58 -10.78
N ASP A 145 3.07 6.77 -11.54
CA ASP A 145 3.21 6.24 -12.89
C ASP A 145 3.50 4.74 -12.83
N LYS A 146 4.36 4.33 -11.88
CA LYS A 146 4.57 2.93 -11.56
C LYS A 146 3.28 2.27 -11.09
N ALA A 147 2.54 2.93 -10.21
CA ALA A 147 1.27 2.42 -9.71
C ALA A 147 0.28 2.18 -10.84
N GLN A 148 0.11 3.17 -11.72
CA GLN A 148 -0.77 3.04 -12.88
C GLN A 148 -0.30 1.92 -13.83
N PHE A 149 1.00 1.80 -14.06
CA PHE A 149 1.58 0.70 -14.85
C PHE A 149 1.23 -0.67 -14.24
N ILE A 150 1.41 -0.84 -12.93
CA ILE A 150 1.09 -2.10 -12.24
C ILE A 150 -0.39 -2.43 -12.40
N LEU A 151 -1.27 -1.49 -12.09
CA LEU A 151 -2.72 -1.68 -12.15
C LEU A 151 -3.19 -2.10 -13.54
N ASN A 152 -2.62 -1.50 -14.59
CA ASN A 152 -2.95 -1.82 -15.99
C ASN A 152 -2.53 -3.24 -16.39
N ASN A 153 -1.58 -3.86 -15.69
CA ASN A 153 -0.97 -5.13 -16.09
C ASN A 153 -1.11 -6.24 -15.04
N LEU A 154 -1.79 -6.02 -13.91
CA LEU A 154 -1.92 -6.99 -12.80
C LEU A 154 -2.22 -8.44 -13.24
N PRO A 155 -3.24 -8.71 -14.11
CA PRO A 155 -3.51 -10.06 -14.57
C PRO A 155 -2.39 -10.66 -15.43
N ASP A 156 -1.77 -9.86 -16.29
CA ASP A 156 -0.70 -10.30 -17.19
C ASP A 156 0.60 -10.55 -16.43
N LEU A 157 0.86 -9.77 -15.37
CA LEU A 157 2.01 -9.95 -14.48
C LEU A 157 1.96 -11.31 -13.77
N ARG A 158 0.77 -11.83 -13.46
CA ARG A 158 0.61 -13.17 -12.87
C ARG A 158 0.95 -14.29 -13.86
N LEU A 159 0.59 -14.14 -15.12
CA LEU A 159 0.84 -15.15 -16.16
C LEU A 159 2.27 -15.09 -16.73
N SER A 160 3.01 -14.02 -16.41
CA SER A 160 4.40 -13.84 -16.82
C SER A 160 5.42 -14.66 -16.01
N VAL A 161 4.99 -15.27 -14.90
CA VAL A 161 5.77 -16.14 -13.99
C VAL A 161 5.11 -17.52 -14.04
N GLU A 162 5.56 -18.45 -14.90
CA GLU A 162 6.33 -19.64 -14.52
C GLU A 162 6.78 -20.40 -15.78
#